data_AF-A0A7X7HQ23-F1
#
_entry.id   AF-A0A7X7HQ23-F1
#
_cell.length_a   1.000
_cell.length_b   1.000
_cell.length_c   1.000
_cell.angle_alpha   90.00
_cell.angle_beta   90.00
_cell.angle_gamma   90.00
#
_symmetry.space_group_name_H-M   'P 1'
#
loop_
_entity.id
_entity.type
_entity.pdbx_description
1 polymer ?
#
loop_
_entity_poly.entity_id
_entity_poly.type
_entity_poly.pdbx_seq_one_letter_code
_entity_poly.pdbx_strand_id
1 'polypeptide(L)'
;MNAKGYEEYLLLRRSVEALVSEHEKLVELATGLKNELSEARRLLAEKNEEVKELQARYERAKFSGAVLGSGDDATAARRRVSELVREIDKCIALLDR
;
A
#
# COMPACT_ATOMS: atom_id res chain seq x y z
N MET A 1 -60.77 18.00 -6.48
CA MET A 1 -60.16 16.68 -6.15
C MET A 1 -60.99 16.04 -5.06
N ASN A 2 -61.25 14.73 -5.13
CA ASN A 2 -61.94 14.02 -4.05
C ASN A 2 -61.00 13.84 -2.84
N ALA A 3 -61.54 13.71 -1.64
CA ALA A 3 -60.75 13.59 -0.41
C ALA A 3 -59.75 12.43 -0.46
N LYS A 4 -60.15 11.32 -1.09
CA LYS A 4 -59.32 10.12 -1.28
C LYS A 4 -58.07 10.38 -2.12
N GLY A 5 -58.19 11.11 -3.24
CA GLY A 5 -57.05 11.45 -4.10
C GLY A 5 -56.08 12.43 -3.44
N TYR A 6 -56.55 13.27 -2.52
CA TYR A 6 -55.68 14.15 -1.74
C TYR A 6 -54.89 13.38 -0.66
N GLU A 7 -55.50 12.40 -0.01
CA GLU A 7 -54.81 11.52 0.94
C GLU A 7 -53.73 10.66 0.26
N GLU A 8 -54.04 10.07 -0.89
CA GLU A 8 -53.08 9.29 -1.69
C GLU A 8 -51.89 10.15 -2.13
N TYR A 9 -52.14 11.39 -2.57
CA TYR A 9 -51.07 12.35 -2.89
C TYR A 9 -50.17 12.66 -1.70
N LEU A 10 -50.74 12.89 -0.50
CA LEU A 10 -49.96 13.17 0.71
C LEU A 10 -49.11 11.97 1.13
N LEU A 11 -49.62 10.75 1.00
CA LEU A 11 -48.85 9.53 1.26
C LEU A 11 -47.66 9.41 0.31
N LEU A 12 -47.90 9.56 -1.00
CA LEU A 12 -46.84 9.50 -2.00
C LEU A 12 -45.78 10.55 -1.76
N ARG A 13 -46.18 11.80 -1.46
CA ARG A 13 -45.26 12.89 -1.15
C ARG A 13 -44.34 12.54 0.02
N ARG A 14 -44.89 12.02 1.11
CA ARG A 14 -44.09 11.59 2.28
C ARG A 14 -43.12 10.46 1.93
N SER A 15 -43.56 9.48 1.15
CA SER A 15 -42.71 8.37 0.71
C SER A 15 -41.55 8.86 -0.16
N VAL A 16 -41.80 9.81 -1.06
CA VAL A 16 -40.75 10.42 -1.90
C VAL A 16 -39.77 11.22 -1.04
N GLU A 17 -40.26 12.04 -0.11
CA GLU A 17 -39.40 12.81 0.81
C GLU A 17 -38.51 11.89 1.66
N ALA A 18 -39.06 10.79 2.19
CA ALA A 18 -38.28 9.80 2.94
C ALA A 18 -37.23 9.12 2.06
N LEU A 19 -37.58 8.76 0.81
CA LEU A 19 -36.65 8.12 -0.12
C LEU A 19 -35.49 9.05 -0.49
N VAL A 20 -35.77 10.32 -0.73
CA VAL A 20 -34.73 11.33 -1.02
C VAL A 20 -33.80 11.48 0.19
N SER A 21 -34.35 11.59 1.41
CA SER A 21 -33.53 11.71 2.61
C SER A 21 -32.62 10.49 2.83
N GLU A 22 -33.13 9.27 2.61
CA GLU A 22 -32.29 8.06 2.71
C GLU A 22 -31.23 8.00 1.60
N HIS A 23 -31.57 8.45 0.39
CA HIS A 23 -30.61 8.53 -0.69
C HIS A 23 -29.45 9.49 -0.37
N GLU A 24 -29.76 10.68 0.18
CA GLU A 24 -28.76 11.66 0.59
C GLU A 24 -27.82 11.09 1.66
N LYS A 25 -28.36 10.40 2.68
CA LYS A 25 -27.55 9.72 3.71
C LYS A 25 -26.63 8.65 3.11
N LEU A 26 -27.13 7.86 2.16
CA LEU A 26 -26.33 6.84 1.48
C LEU A 26 -25.21 7.47 0.64
N VAL A 27 -25.48 8.60 -0.02
CA VAL A 27 -24.46 9.35 -0.76
C VAL A 27 -23.39 9.86 0.20
N GLU A 28 -23.77 10.49 1.31
CA GLU A 28 -22.83 10.95 2.34
C GLU A 28 -21.96 9.80 2.86
N LEU A 29 -22.58 8.68 3.24
CA LEU A 29 -21.86 7.49 3.71
C LEU A 29 -20.90 6.95 2.65
N ALA A 30 -21.34 6.84 1.40
CA ALA A 30 -20.50 6.37 0.30
C ALA A 30 -19.31 7.31 0.05
N THR A 31 -19.51 8.63 0.17
CA THR A 31 -18.40 9.59 0.06
C THR A 31 -17.44 9.49 1.23
N GLY A 32 -17.94 9.34 2.46
CA GLY A 32 -17.12 9.12 3.66
C GLY A 32 -16.25 7.88 3.54
N LEU A 33 -16.86 6.74 3.19
CA LEU A 33 -16.14 5.48 3.00
C LEU A 33 -15.10 5.55 1.89
N LYS A 34 -15.36 6.27 0.80
CA LYS A 34 -14.36 6.50 -0.26
C LYS A 34 -13.15 7.30 0.25
N ASN A 35 -13.39 8.31 1.06
CA ASN A 35 -12.32 9.13 1.65
C ASN A 35 -11.49 8.31 2.63
N GLU A 36 -12.12 7.56 3.54
CA GLU A 36 -11.44 6.66 4.47
C GLU A 36 -10.61 5.59 3.74
N LEU A 37 -11.16 5.00 2.68
CA LEU A 37 -10.43 4.03 1.86
C LEU A 37 -9.22 4.66 1.17
N SER A 38 -9.34 5.91 0.70
CA SER A 38 -8.22 6.64 0.09
C SER A 38 -7.10 6.89 1.11
N GLU A 39 -7.45 7.37 2.30
CA GLU A 39 -6.47 7.60 3.37
C GLU A 39 -5.81 6.29 3.84
N ALA A 40 -6.59 5.22 4.02
CA ALA A 40 -6.06 3.93 4.40
C ALA A 40 -5.07 3.39 3.35
N ARG A 41 -5.37 3.56 2.05
CA ARG A 41 -4.46 3.19 0.96
C ARG A 41 -3.18 4.01 0.96
N ARG A 42 -3.27 5.32 1.21
CA ARG A 42 -2.10 6.20 1.33
C ARG A 42 -1.20 5.76 2.48
N LEU A 43 -1.77 5.57 3.67
CA LEU A 43 -1.03 5.12 4.85
C LEU A 43 -0.40 3.74 4.64
N LEU A 44 -1.10 2.81 3.99
CA LEU A 44 -0.56 1.50 3.64
C LEU A 44 0.64 1.61 2.70
N ALA A 45 0.58 2.48 1.69
CA ALA A 45 1.68 2.71 0.77
C ALA A 45 2.91 3.30 1.50
N GLU A 46 2.71 4.28 2.37
CA GLU A 46 3.77 4.88 3.19
C GLU A 46 4.42 3.84 4.10
N LYS A 47 3.62 3.01 4.79
CA LYS A 47 4.13 1.95 5.67
C LYS A 47 4.87 0.87 4.91
N ASN A 48 4.40 0.49 3.71
CA ASN A 48 5.11 -0.45 2.86
C ASN A 48 6.48 0.08 2.42
N GLU A 49 6.58 1.38 2.13
CA GLU A 49 7.87 1.99 1.78
C GLU A 49 8.82 2.06 2.98
N GLU A 50 8.30 2.40 4.16
CA GLU A 50 9.05 2.35 5.42
C GLU A 50 9.57 0.93 5.71
N VAL A 51 8.75 -0.10 5.49
CA VAL A 51 9.16 -1.51 5.64
C VAL A 51 10.28 -1.86 4.67
N LYS A 52 10.18 -1.48 3.40
CA LYS A 52 11.25 -1.72 2.42
C LYS A 52 12.54 -1.02 2.82
N GLU A 53 12.44 0.22 3.28
CA GLU A 53 13.62 0.98 3.72
C GLU A 53 14.28 0.30 4.92
N LEU A 54 13.49 -0.12 5.91
CA LEU A 54 13.97 -0.87 7.07
C LEU A 54 14.59 -2.21 6.67
N GLN A 55 13.99 -2.95 5.75
CA GLN A 55 14.57 -4.18 5.20
C GLN A 55 15.90 -3.92 4.51
N ALA A 56 16.00 -2.87 3.69
CA ALA A 56 17.25 -2.50 3.03
C ALA A 56 18.33 -2.07 4.06
N ARG A 57 17.94 -1.32 5.10
CA ARG A 57 18.84 -0.95 6.21
C ARG A 57 19.30 -2.20 6.97
N TYR A 58 18.40 -3.14 7.25
CA TYR A 58 18.71 -4.39 7.92
C TYR A 58 19.68 -5.26 7.11
N GLU A 59 19.43 -5.45 5.80
CA GLU A 59 20.34 -6.21 4.94
C GLU A 59 21.72 -5.55 4.85
N ARG A 60 21.78 -4.21 4.72
CA ARG A 60 23.06 -3.48 4.77
C ARG A 60 23.80 -3.67 6.09
N ALA A 61 23.09 -3.60 7.22
CA ALA A 61 23.68 -3.78 8.55
C ALA A 61 24.15 -5.23 8.76
N LYS A 62 23.34 -6.21 8.34
CA LYS A 62 23.68 -7.63 8.39
C LYS A 62 24.89 -7.95 7.53
N PHE A 63 24.94 -7.43 6.31
CA PHE A 63 26.10 -7.58 5.43
C PHE A 63 27.34 -6.93 6.04
N SER A 64 27.23 -5.71 6.57
CA SER A 64 28.34 -5.02 7.23
C SER A 64 28.84 -5.77 8.46
N GLY A 65 27.92 -6.30 9.27
CA GLY A 65 28.23 -7.13 10.44
C GLY A 65 28.88 -8.46 10.06
N ALA A 66 28.42 -9.11 8.99
CA ALA A 66 29.07 -10.31 8.47
C ALA A 66 30.46 -9.98 7.91
N VAL A 67 30.64 -8.90 7.14
CA VAL A 67 31.94 -8.55 6.54
C VAL A 67 32.97 -8.12 7.60
N LEU A 68 32.55 -7.35 8.61
CA LEU A 68 33.44 -6.82 9.66
C LEU A 68 33.59 -7.76 10.86
N GLY A 69 32.69 -8.74 11.01
CA GLY A 69 32.72 -9.70 12.10
C GLY A 69 33.86 -10.71 12.00
N SER A 70 34.18 -11.33 13.12
CA SER A 70 35.09 -12.47 13.22
C SER A 70 34.27 -13.73 13.56
N GLY A 71 34.12 -14.64 12.59
CA GLY A 71 33.33 -15.88 12.72
C GLY A 71 32.97 -16.47 11.35
N ASP A 72 32.32 -17.64 11.33
CA ASP A 72 31.96 -18.36 10.09
C ASP A 72 31.13 -17.55 9.09
N ASP A 73 30.23 -16.68 9.59
CA ASP A 73 29.43 -15.77 8.76
C ASP A 73 30.29 -14.76 7.99
N ALA A 74 31.44 -14.37 8.55
CA ALA A 74 32.36 -13.44 7.91
C ALA A 74 33.22 -14.09 6.84
N THR A 75 33.55 -15.37 7.01
CA THR A 75 34.21 -16.19 6.00
C THR A 75 33.26 -16.44 4.83
N ALA A 76 31.99 -16.75 5.11
CA ALA A 76 30.96 -16.93 4.09
C ALA A 76 30.69 -15.64 3.30
N ALA A 77 30.56 -14.50 3.97
CA ALA A 77 30.37 -13.19 3.33
C ALA A 77 31.56 -12.81 2.43
N ARG A 78 32.81 -12.98 2.91
CA ARG A 78 34.03 -12.73 2.11
C ARG A 78 34.10 -13.61 0.86
N ARG A 79 33.71 -14.88 0.97
CA ARG A 79 33.71 -15.81 -0.17
C ARG A 79 32.72 -15.36 -1.24
N ARG A 80 31.52 -14.95 -0.82
CA ARG A 80 30.45 -14.49 -1.70
C ARG A 80 30.80 -13.17 -2.41
N VAL A 81 31.44 -12.24 -1.69
CA VAL A 81 32.00 -11.01 -2.29
C VAL A 81 33.07 -11.36 -3.33
N SER A 82 33.97 -12.30 -3.03
CA SER A 82 35.03 -12.70 -3.97
C SER A 82 34.48 -13.37 -5.24
N GLU A 83 33.39 -14.12 -5.13
CA GLU A 83 32.69 -14.70 -6.29
C GLU A 83 32.04 -13.61 -7.15
N LEU A 84 31.33 -12.66 -6.53
CA LEU A 84 30.72 -11.52 -7.22
C LEU A 84 31.74 -10.65 -7.96
N VAL A 85 32.89 -10.36 -7.35
CA VAL A 85 33.97 -9.59 -8.00
C VAL A 85 34.49 -10.33 -9.24
N ARG A 86 34.67 -11.66 -9.16
CA ARG A 86 35.10 -12.46 -10.31
C ARG A 86 34.07 -12.48 -11.46
N GLU A 87 32.78 -12.44 -11.15
CA GLU A 87 31.74 -12.32 -12.17
C GLU A 87 31.73 -10.93 -12.83
N ILE A 88 31.92 -9.88 -12.04
CA ILE A 88 32.07 -8.51 -12.56
C ILE A 88 33.29 -8.42 -13.48
N ASP A 89 34.44 -8.94 -13.07
CA ASP A 89 35.66 -8.97 -13.91
C ASP A 89 35.43 -9.72 -15.22
N LYS A 90 34.70 -10.84 -15.20
CA LYS A 90 34.31 -11.57 -16.42
C LYS A 90 33.40 -10.73 -17.32
N CYS A 91 32.43 -10.02 -16.76
CA CYS A 91 31.54 -9.14 -17.54
C CYS A 91 32.28 -7.94 -18.13
N ILE A 92 33.20 -7.33 -17.39
CA ILE A 92 34.05 -6.23 -17.88
C ILE A 92 34.94 -6.73 -19.04
N ALA A 93 35.58 -7.89 -18.88
CA ALA A 93 36.39 -8.49 -19.94
C ALA A 93 35.59 -8.84 -21.21
N LEU A 94 34.27 -9.04 -21.09
CA LEU A 94 33.37 -9.23 -22.23
C LEU A 94 32.95 -7.91 -22.89
N LEU A 95 33.08 -6.77 -22.21
CA LEU A 95 32.75 -5.43 -22.71
C LEU A 95 33.94 -4.73 -23.40
N ASP A 96 35.18 -5.06 -23.02
CA ASP A 96 36.41 -4.53 -23.63
C ASP A 96 36.78 -5.19 -24.97
N ARG A 97 35.79 -5.75 -25.69
CA ARG A 97 35.97 -6.48 -26.96
C ARG A 97 35.15 -5.91 -28.10
#